data_AF-A0ABD8A9R4-F1
#
_entry.id   AF-A0ABD8A9R4-F1
#
_cell.length_a   1.000
_cell.length_b   1.000
_cell.length_c   1.000
_cell.angle_alpha   90.00
_cell.angle_beta   90.00
_cell.angle_gamma   90.00
#
_symmetry.space_group_name_H-M   'P 1'
#
loop_
_entity.id
_entity.type
_entity.pdbx_description
1 polymer ?
#
loop_
_entity_poly.entity_id
_entity_poly.type
_entity_poly.pdbx_seq_one_letter_code
_entity_poly.pdbx_strand_id
1 'polypeptide(L)'
;MGSEETDVVAQEVMTALDTLFLAERRAKLQVAALEERQYPLAATFGMVREMEAESAIEEALAGFGFEYYTVGDDAELWISDEHGLMVFLSFTTTDGRYYNYRIVAFDVIGEDREEDA
;
A
#
# COMPACT_ATOMS: atom_id res chain seq x y z
N MET A 1 -19.22 9.74 -7.10
CA MET A 1 -19.37 9.83 -5.64
C MET A 1 -19.20 11.29 -5.21
N GLY A 2 -19.74 11.70 -4.07
CA GLY A 2 -19.51 13.06 -3.55
C GLY A 2 -18.11 13.18 -2.95
N SER A 3 -17.48 14.37 -3.01
CA SER A 3 -16.10 14.57 -2.50
C SER A 3 -15.92 14.14 -1.04
N GLU A 4 -16.96 14.29 -0.22
CA GLU A 4 -16.94 13.89 1.20
C GLU A 4 -16.82 12.37 1.40
N GLU A 5 -17.41 11.56 0.50
CA GLU A 5 -17.33 10.10 0.57
C GLU A 5 -15.94 9.60 0.18
N THR A 6 -15.39 10.15 -0.90
CA THR A 6 -14.01 9.89 -1.35
C THR A 6 -12.98 10.28 -0.27
N ASP A 7 -13.18 11.39 0.43
CA ASP A 7 -12.31 11.82 1.53
C ASP A 7 -12.35 10.84 2.72
N VAL A 8 -13.52 10.30 3.06
CA VAL A 8 -13.66 9.29 4.12
C VAL A 8 -12.92 8.00 3.75
N VAL A 9 -13.13 7.49 2.53
CA VAL A 9 -12.42 6.28 2.06
C VAL A 9 -10.92 6.52 2.02
N ALA A 10 -10.47 7.67 1.54
CA ALA A 10 -9.05 8.02 1.55
C ALA A 10 -8.48 7.98 2.98
N GLN A 11 -9.18 8.55 3.96
CA GLN A 11 -8.75 8.54 5.36
C GLN A 11 -8.71 7.12 5.98
N GLU A 12 -9.64 6.25 5.60
CA GLU A 12 -9.63 4.83 6.00
C GLU A 12 -8.44 4.08 5.41
N VAL A 13 -8.16 4.28 4.12
CA VAL A 13 -6.99 3.71 3.43
C VAL A 13 -5.70 4.20 4.10
N MET A 14 -5.59 5.51 4.39
CA MET A 14 -4.43 6.07 5.12
C MET A 14 -4.22 5.37 6.46
N THR A 15 -5.31 5.19 7.22
CA THR A 15 -5.26 4.56 8.56
C THR A 15 -4.82 3.10 8.48
N ALA A 16 -5.32 2.35 7.49
CA ALA A 16 -4.94 0.97 7.25
C ALA A 16 -3.45 0.86 6.88
N LEU A 17 -2.99 1.66 5.92
CA LEU A 17 -1.60 1.69 5.48
C LEU A 17 -0.64 2.11 6.60
N ASP A 18 -0.94 3.18 7.34
CA ASP A 18 -0.14 3.61 8.49
C ASP A 18 0.01 2.52 9.55
N THR A 19 -1.08 1.79 9.81
CA THR A 19 -1.08 0.67 10.76
C THR A 19 -0.18 -0.47 10.28
N LEU A 20 -0.26 -0.83 8.99
CA LEU A 20 0.55 -1.87 8.38
C LEU A 20 2.04 -1.48 8.38
N PHE A 21 2.38 -0.26 7.96
CA PHE A 21 3.76 0.21 7.95
C PHE A 21 4.35 0.33 9.36
N LEU A 22 3.54 0.69 10.36
CA LEU A 22 3.98 0.66 11.75
C LEU A 22 4.27 -0.78 12.22
N ALA A 23 3.44 -1.75 11.86
CA ALA A 23 3.66 -3.16 12.16
C ALA A 23 4.92 -3.70 11.48
N GLU A 24 5.12 -3.36 10.20
CA GLU A 24 6.30 -3.72 9.42
C GLU A 24 7.59 -3.14 10.05
N ARG A 25 7.60 -1.85 10.40
CA ARG A 25 8.74 -1.22 11.10
C ARG A 25 9.07 -1.92 12.41
N ARG A 26 8.05 -2.32 13.18
CA ARG A 26 8.25 -3.09 14.43
C ARG A 26 8.83 -4.47 14.15
N ALA A 27 8.36 -5.17 13.11
CA ALA A 27 8.90 -6.46 12.71
C ALA A 27 10.37 -6.36 12.30
N LYS A 28 10.75 -5.33 11.55
CA LYS A 28 12.15 -5.05 11.17
C LYS A 28 13.04 -4.81 12.38
N LEU A 29 12.57 -4.04 13.36
CA LEU A 29 13.30 -3.84 14.62
C LEU A 29 13.50 -5.16 15.41
N GLN A 30 12.50 -6.05 15.38
CA GLN A 30 12.63 -7.38 15.99
C GLN A 30 13.67 -8.23 15.25
N VAL A 31 13.68 -8.21 13.92
CA VAL A 31 14.66 -8.92 13.10
C VAL A 31 16.07 -8.40 13.37
N ALA A 32 16.27 -7.08 13.37
CA ALA A 32 17.56 -6.47 13.69
C ALA A 32 18.07 -6.88 15.08
N ALA A 33 17.19 -6.93 16.09
CA ALA A 33 17.56 -7.39 17.43
C ALA A 33 17.92 -8.89 17.47
N LEU A 34 17.33 -9.72 16.60
CA LEU A 34 17.70 -11.13 16.46
C LEU A 34 19.06 -11.28 15.75
N GLU A 35 19.34 -10.45 14.76
CA GLU A 35 20.62 -10.40 14.04
C GLU A 35 21.77 -9.97 14.96
N GLU A 36 21.58 -8.94 15.77
CA GLU A 36 22.56 -8.50 16.79
C GLU A 36 22.92 -9.63 17.77
N ARG A 37 21.94 -10.50 18.07
CA ARG A 37 22.11 -11.68 18.92
C ARG A 37 22.63 -12.90 18.18
N GLN A 38 22.93 -12.78 16.88
CA GLN A 38 23.36 -13.86 16.00
C GLN A 38 22.40 -15.07 16.04
N TYR A 39 21.10 -14.79 16.12
CA TYR A 39 20.10 -15.84 16.17
C TYR A 39 20.09 -16.63 14.85
N PRO A 40 20.21 -17.97 14.87
CA PRO A 40 20.43 -18.78 13.66
C PRO A 40 19.36 -18.65 12.57
N LEU A 41 18.14 -18.24 12.92
CA LEU A 41 17.03 -18.09 11.98
C LEU A 41 16.62 -16.63 11.73
N ALA A 42 17.44 -15.66 12.15
CA ALA A 42 17.10 -14.24 11.99
C ALA A 42 16.76 -13.87 10.53
N ALA A 43 17.55 -14.39 9.57
CA ALA A 43 17.31 -14.20 8.15
C ALA A 43 15.97 -14.81 7.68
N THR A 44 15.65 -16.04 8.12
CA THR A 44 14.37 -16.69 7.80
C THR A 44 13.19 -15.91 8.38
N PHE A 45 13.31 -15.41 9.62
CA PHE A 45 12.32 -14.53 10.22
C PHE A 45 12.14 -13.24 9.40
N GLY A 46 13.23 -12.63 8.94
CA GLY A 46 13.18 -11.45 8.07
C GLY A 46 12.39 -11.70 6.79
N MET A 47 12.71 -12.79 6.06
CA MET A 47 12.01 -13.15 4.82
C MET A 47 10.52 -13.39 5.03
N VAL A 48 10.12 -14.11 6.09
CA VAL A 48 8.71 -14.36 6.38
C VAL A 48 7.97 -13.06 6.69
N ARG A 49 8.59 -12.15 7.46
CA ARG A 49 7.98 -10.86 7.80
C ARG A 49 7.83 -9.93 6.59
N GLU A 50 8.78 -9.98 5.66
CA GLU A 50 8.69 -9.22 4.40
C GLU A 50 7.51 -9.72 3.56
N MET A 51 7.38 -11.03 3.37
CA MET A 51 6.25 -11.63 2.64
C MET A 51 4.90 -11.36 3.31
N GLU A 52 4.82 -11.46 4.63
CA GLU A 52 3.59 -11.14 5.38
C GLU A 52 3.19 -9.66 5.23
N ALA A 53 4.17 -8.74 5.21
CA ALA A 53 3.91 -7.32 5.03
C ALA A 53 3.42 -7.01 3.61
N GLU A 54 4.07 -7.56 2.59
CA GLU A 54 3.65 -7.43 1.19
C GLU A 54 2.21 -7.95 1.02
N SER A 55 1.93 -9.17 1.48
CA SER A 55 0.60 -9.79 1.40
C SER A 55 -0.46 -8.98 2.13
N ALA A 56 -0.16 -8.42 3.31
CA ALA A 56 -1.13 -7.64 4.08
C ALA A 56 -1.48 -6.29 3.42
N ILE A 57 -0.52 -5.66 2.74
CA ILE A 57 -0.78 -4.43 1.95
C ILE A 57 -1.67 -4.76 0.76
N GLU A 58 -1.36 -5.85 0.05
CA GLU A 58 -2.12 -6.33 -1.09
C GLU A 58 -3.57 -6.64 -0.72
N GLU A 59 -3.77 -7.42 0.36
CA GLU A 59 -5.09 -7.78 0.87
C GLU A 59 -5.88 -6.55 1.34
N ALA A 60 -5.23 -5.59 2.01
CA ALA A 60 -5.89 -4.38 2.47
C ALA A 60 -6.39 -3.54 1.30
N LEU A 61 -5.54 -3.26 0.31
CA LEU A 61 -5.91 -2.45 -0.85
C LEU A 61 -6.94 -3.15 -1.74
N ALA A 62 -6.81 -4.45 -1.98
CA ALA A 62 -7.82 -5.22 -2.69
C ALA A 62 -9.17 -5.22 -1.93
N GLY A 63 -9.14 -5.22 -0.59
CA GLY A 63 -10.34 -5.09 0.25
C GLY A 63 -11.07 -3.76 0.10
N PHE A 64 -10.37 -2.70 -0.30
CA PHE A 64 -10.93 -1.39 -0.67
C PHE A 64 -11.23 -1.28 -2.18
N GLY A 65 -11.21 -2.38 -2.94
CA GLY A 65 -11.52 -2.38 -4.36
C GLY A 65 -10.44 -1.71 -5.23
N PHE A 66 -9.19 -1.65 -4.76
CA PHE A 66 -8.08 -1.22 -5.60
C PHE A 66 -7.54 -2.37 -6.45
N GLU A 67 -7.25 -2.08 -7.71
CA GLU A 67 -6.55 -2.96 -8.63
C GLU A 67 -5.06 -2.60 -8.72
N TYR A 68 -4.21 -3.62 -8.85
CA TYR A 68 -2.76 -3.47 -8.91
C TYR A 68 -2.25 -3.18 -10.33
N TYR A 69 -1.34 -2.23 -10.44
CA TYR A 69 -0.65 -1.83 -11.65
C TYR A 69 0.86 -1.71 -11.38
N THR A 70 1.67 -2.37 -12.22
CA THR A 70 3.14 -2.31 -12.10
C THR A 70 3.67 -0.98 -12.65
N VAL A 71 4.37 -0.21 -11.83
CA VAL A 71 4.97 1.08 -12.22
C VAL A 71 6.44 1.09 -11.80
N GLY A 72 7.28 0.39 -12.56
CA GLY A 72 8.72 0.31 -12.30
C GLY A 72 9.08 -0.73 -11.23
N ASP A 73 10.37 -0.75 -10.88
CA ASP A 73 10.95 -1.77 -10.00
C ASP A 73 10.89 -1.39 -8.50
N ASP A 74 10.66 -0.11 -8.18
CA ASP A 74 10.68 0.46 -6.83
C ASP A 74 9.39 1.20 -6.44
N ALA A 75 8.35 1.07 -7.28
CA ALA A 75 7.05 1.67 -7.05
C ALA A 75 5.89 0.77 -7.53
N GLU A 76 4.77 0.92 -6.84
CA GLU A 76 3.52 0.21 -7.08
C GLU A 76 2.40 1.22 -7.24
N LEU A 77 1.49 0.96 -8.17
CA LEU A 77 0.32 1.78 -8.41
C LEU A 77 -0.94 0.97 -8.17
N TRP A 78 -1.86 1.55 -7.43
CA TRP A 78 -3.14 0.95 -7.09
C TRP A 78 -4.24 1.93 -7.47
N ILE A 79 -5.24 1.48 -8.22
CA ILE A 79 -6.32 2.34 -8.72
C ILE A 79 -7.67 1.73 -8.33
N SER A 80 -8.54 2.54 -7.74
CA SER A 80 -9.95 2.22 -7.49
C SER A 80 -10.81 3.20 -8.28
N ASP A 81 -11.39 2.73 -9.39
CA ASP A 81 -12.37 3.50 -10.17
C ASP A 81 -13.68 3.68 -9.38
N GLU A 82 -14.02 2.73 -8.51
CA GLU A 82 -15.19 2.81 -7.64
C GLU A 82 -15.12 4.06 -6.75
N HIS A 83 -13.96 4.32 -6.15
CA HIS A 83 -13.77 5.42 -5.23
C HIS A 83 -13.15 6.68 -5.87
N GLY A 84 -12.72 6.60 -7.13
CA GLY A 84 -11.95 7.66 -7.79
C GLY A 84 -10.64 7.94 -7.06
N LEU A 85 -9.96 6.89 -6.58
CA LEU A 85 -8.75 6.99 -5.78
C LEU A 85 -7.59 6.24 -6.39
N MET A 86 -6.41 6.83 -6.27
CA MET A 86 -5.15 6.27 -6.73
C MET A 86 -4.15 6.29 -5.58
N VAL A 87 -3.58 5.13 -5.26
CA VAL A 87 -2.55 4.98 -4.23
C VAL A 87 -1.23 4.63 -4.92
N PHE A 88 -0.24 5.49 -4.75
CA PHE A 88 1.14 5.23 -5.14
C PHE A 88 1.89 4.74 -3.91
N LEU A 89 2.48 3.55 -3.98
CA LEU A 89 3.45 3.08 -2.99
C LEU A 89 4.84 3.15 -3.62
N SER A 90 5.81 3.62 -2.86
CA SER A 90 7.23 3.65 -3.27
C SER A 90 8.07 3.11 -2.12
N PHE A 91 9.13 2.38 -2.44
CA PHE A 91 10.00 1.83 -1.42
C PHE A 91 11.47 2.06 -1.73
N THR A 92 12.25 2.37 -0.70
CA THR A 92 13.71 2.48 -0.82
C THR A 92 14.34 1.14 -0.46
N THR A 93 15.16 0.56 -1.34
CA THR A 93 15.82 -0.74 -1.05
C THR A 93 17.14 -0.59 -0.27
N THR A 94 17.69 0.62 -0.16
CA THR A 94 19.06 0.89 0.32
C THR A 94 19.31 0.48 1.78
N ASP A 95 18.29 0.57 2.65
CA ASP A 95 18.37 0.22 4.08
C ASP A 95 17.25 -0.77 4.50
N GLY A 96 16.73 -1.53 3.53
CA GLY A 96 15.49 -2.32 3.65
C GLY A 96 14.27 -1.55 3.14
N ARG A 97 13.26 -2.26 2.61
CA ARG A 97 12.11 -1.66 1.89
C ARG A 97 11.24 -0.78 2.78
N TYR A 98 11.48 0.52 2.87
CA TYR A 98 10.57 1.40 3.60
C TYR A 98 9.51 1.96 2.66
N TYR A 99 8.26 1.56 2.86
CA TYR A 99 7.15 2.08 2.09
C TYR A 99 6.86 3.54 2.46
N ASN A 100 6.68 4.34 1.42
CA ASN A 100 6.06 5.66 1.45
C ASN A 100 4.87 5.62 0.50
N TYR A 101 3.78 6.29 0.87
CA TYR A 101 2.58 6.30 0.05
C TYR A 101 2.10 7.71 -0.27
N ARG A 102 1.38 7.82 -1.39
CA ARG A 102 0.64 9.02 -1.78
C ARG A 102 -0.72 8.62 -2.31
N ILE A 103 -1.77 9.22 -1.76
CA ILE A 103 -3.14 9.04 -2.22
C ILE A 103 -3.55 10.27 -3.03
N VAL A 104 -4.18 10.05 -4.18
CA VAL A 104 -4.67 11.09 -5.09
C VAL A 104 -6.10 10.75 -5.49
N ALA A 105 -7.01 11.72 -5.37
CA ALA A 105 -8.36 11.61 -5.91
C ALA A 105 -8.40 12.04 -7.38
N PHE A 106 -9.22 11.39 -8.18
CA PHE A 106 -9.44 11.71 -9.58
C PHE A 106 -10.92 11.55 -9.96
N ASP A 107 -11.35 12.34 -10.95
CA ASP A 107 -12.69 12.21 -11.53
C ASP A 107 -12.69 11.11 -12.59
N VAL A 108 -13.56 10.12 -12.42
CA VAL A 108 -13.85 9.12 -13.45
C VAL A 108 -14.83 9.73 -14.45
N ILE A 109 -14.33 10.13 -15.63
CA ILE A 109 -15.19 10.59 -16.72
C ILE A 109 -15.77 9.34 -17.39
N GLY A 110 -16.99 8.94 -17.02
CA GLY A 110 -17.75 7.94 -17.75
C GLY A 110 -18.12 8.46 -19.15
N GLU A 111 -18.11 7.59 -20.16
CA GLU A 111 -18.63 7.86 -21.52
C GLU A 111 -20.17 8.00 -21.53
N ASP A 112 -20.76 8.84 -20.68
CA ASP A 112 -22.16 9.23 -20.82
C ASP A 112 -22.24 10.60 -21.50
N ARG A 113 -21.80 10.65 -22.76
CA ARG A 113 -22.03 11.82 -23.61
C ARG A 113 -22.14 11.49 -25.10
N GLU A 114 -23.15 10.70 -25.44
CA GLU A 114 -23.81 10.77 -26.75
C GLU A 114 -25.33 10.65 -26.55
N GLU A 115 -26.00 11.76 -26.26
CA GLU A 115 -27.40 12.00 -26.66
C GLU A 115 -27.68 13.51 -26.57
N ASP A 116 -26.96 14.28 -27.39
CA ASP A 116 -27.46 15.56 -27.91
C ASP A 116 -27.73 15.34 -29.41
N ALA A 117 -28.92 14.84 -29.75
CA ALA A 117 -29.50 14.91 -31.10
C ALA A 117 -31.04 14.87 -31.06
#